data_AF-A0A820WV23-F1
#
_entry.id   AF-A0A820WV23-F1
#
_cell.length_a   1.000
_cell.length_b   1.000
_cell.length_c   1.000
_cell.angle_alpha   90.00
_cell.angle_beta   90.00
_cell.angle_gamma   90.00
#
_symmetry.space_group_name_H-M   'P 1'
#
loop_
_entity.id
_entity.type
_entity.pdbx_description
1 polymer ?
#
loop_
_entity_poly.entity_id
_entity_poly.type
_entity_poly.pdbx_seq_one_letter_code
_entity_poly.pdbx_strand_id
1 'polypeptide(L)' 'TPFAMIDKHSALPREQEILFTMHTVFRILEITQTPSNSRLWEVQLTITDESDPQLAGLTDCFKEEIE' A
#
# COMPACT_ATOMS: atom_id res chain seq x y z
N THR A 1 -8.44 -7.66 1.02
CA THR A 1 -8.76 -6.28 1.44
C THR A 1 -9.68 -5.62 0.42
N PRO A 2 -10.82 -5.03 0.83
CA PRO A 2 -11.75 -4.41 -0.10
C PRO A 2 -11.26 -3.04 -0.59
N PHE A 3 -11.64 -2.70 -1.82
CA PHE A 3 -11.39 -1.39 -2.44
C PHE A 3 -12.58 -1.01 -3.33
N ALA A 4 -12.72 0.29 -3.62
CA ALA A 4 -13.76 0.80 -4.51
C ALA A 4 -13.22 1.95 -5.37
N MET A 5 -13.68 2.03 -6.62
CA MET A 5 -13.50 3.24 -7.41
C MET A 5 -14.57 4.25 -7.01
N ILE A 6 -14.17 5.50 -6.77
CA ILE A 6 -15.06 6.57 -6.32
C ILE A 6 -14.96 7.81 -7.23
N ASP A 7 -14.46 7.63 -8.45
CA ASP A 7 -14.40 8.64 -9.52
C ASP A 7 -15.73 9.40 -9.72
N LYS A 8 -16.87 8.70 -9.60
CA LYS A 8 -18.21 9.29 -9.72
C LYS A 8 -18.72 10.02 -8.47
N HIS A 9 -18.01 9.89 -7.36
CA HIS A 9 -18.37 10.43 -6.06
C HIS A 9 -17.34 11.45 -5.54
N SER A 10 -16.20 11.56 -6.20
CA SER A 10 -15.13 12.50 -5.85
C SER A 10 -15.57 13.95 -6.11
N ALA A 11 -15.08 14.88 -5.29
CA ALA A 11 -15.28 16.30 -5.49
C ALA A 11 -14.64 16.79 -6.80
N LEU A 12 -13.65 16.05 -7.32
CA LEU A 12 -12.93 16.34 -8.55
C LEU A 12 -13.25 15.25 -9.60
N PRO A 13 -14.19 15.50 -10.53
CA PRO A 13 -14.69 14.48 -11.46
C PRO A 13 -13.70 14.04 -12.55
N ARG A 14 -12.46 14.57 -12.53
CA ARG A 14 -11.39 14.21 -13.46
C ARG A 14 -10.41 13.21 -12.87
N GLU A 15 -10.49 12.96 -11.56
CA GLU A 15 -9.60 12.04 -10.88
C GLU A 15 -10.14 10.61 -10.97
N GLN A 16 -9.24 9.66 -11.20
CA GLN A 16 -9.55 8.23 -11.17
C GLN A 16 -9.19 7.70 -9.78
N GLU A 17 -10.02 8.04 -8.80
CA GLU A 17 -9.75 7.78 -7.40
C GLU A 17 -10.17 6.35 -6.99
N ILE A 18 -9.26 5.66 -6.30
CA ILE A 18 -9.50 4.34 -5.70
C ILE A 18 -9.40 4.49 -4.19
N LEU A 19 -10.49 4.18 -3.49
CA LEU A 19 -10.56 4.16 -2.03
C LEU A 19 -10.27 2.75 -1.51
N PHE A 20 -9.24 2.63 -0.69
CA PHE A 20 -8.95 1.43 0.09
C PHE A 20 -9.52 1.56 1.50
N THR A 21 -9.86 0.44 2.14
CA THR A 21 -10.23 0.47 3.56
C THR A 21 -9.05 0.91 4.43
N MET A 22 -9.36 1.51 5.58
CA MET A 22 -8.36 1.80 6.60
C MET A 22 -7.60 0.53 7.01
N HIS A 23 -6.32 0.69 7.38
CA HIS A 23 -5.40 -0.39 7.71
C HIS A 23 -5.07 -1.34 6.54
N THR A 24 -5.26 -0.90 5.30
CA THR A 24 -4.70 -1.60 4.13
C THR A 24 -3.19 -1.50 4.17
N VAL A 25 -2.51 -2.65 4.17
CA VAL A 25 -1.05 -2.74 4.13
C VAL A 25 -0.59 -3.03 2.70
N PHE A 26 0.42 -2.29 2.26
CA PHE A 26 1.10 -2.52 1.00
C PHE A 26 2.55 -2.95 1.25
N ARG A 27 2.97 -4.03 0.60
CA ARG A 27 4.38 -4.42 0.55
C ARG A 27 5.05 -3.73 -0.63
N ILE A 28 6.22 -3.14 -0.37
CA ILE A 28 7.15 -2.71 -1.42
C ILE A 28 7.81 -3.94 -2.03
N LEU A 29 7.63 -4.11 -3.34
CA LEU A 29 8.31 -5.13 -4.12
C LEU A 29 9.61 -4.61 -4.72
N GLU A 30 9.54 -3.43 -5.33
CA GLU A 30 10.67 -2.83 -6.03
C GLU A 30 10.63 -1.32 -5.89
N ILE A 31 11.81 -0.71 -5.87
CA ILE A 31 11.99 0.74 -5.94
C ILE A 31 12.96 1.00 -7.08
N THR A 32 12.50 1.67 -8.14
CA THR A 32 13.32 1.99 -9.31
C THR A 32 13.36 3.50 -9.50
N GLN A 33 14.54 4.04 -9.80
CA GLN A 33 14.66 5.46 -10.12
C GLN A 33 14.16 5.67 -11.56
N THR A 34 13.29 6.67 -11.76
CA THR A 34 12.74 6.92 -13.09
C THR A 34 13.86 7.35 -14.04
N PRO A 35 14.07 6.67 -15.18
CA PRO A 35 15.20 6.95 -16.07
C PRO A 35 15.22 8.39 -16.61
N SER A 36 14.05 8.99 -16.80
CA SER A 36 13.87 10.34 -17.34
C SER A 36 14.02 11.45 -16.30
N ASN A 37 14.02 11.13 -15.00
CA ASN A 37 14.12 12.13 -13.93
C ASN A 37 14.67 11.49 -12.66
N SER A 38 15.94 11.79 -12.35
CA SER A 38 16.64 11.26 -11.17
C SER A 38 16.05 11.70 -9.82
N ARG A 39 15.10 12.64 -9.82
CA ARG A 39 14.39 13.04 -8.60
C ARG A 39 13.07 12.29 -8.39
N LEU A 40 12.68 11.45 -9.35
CA LEU A 40 11.49 10.62 -9.27
C LEU A 40 11.88 9.16 -9.09
N TRP A 41 11.09 8.47 -8.27
CA TRP A 41 11.23 7.06 -7.98
C TRP A 41 9.87 6.40 -8.19
N GLU A 42 9.86 5.30 -8.92
CA GLU A 42 8.72 4.40 -9.03
C GLU A 42 8.83 3.34 -7.94
N VAL A 43 7.75 3.16 -7.20
CA VAL A 43 7.66 2.16 -6.14
C VAL A 43 6.58 1.18 -6.53
N GLN A 44 6.96 -0.07 -6.76
CA GLN A 44 6.02 -1.15 -7.02
C GLN A 44 5.49 -1.69 -5.70
N LEU A 45 4.17 -1.59 -5.54
CA LEU A 45 3.46 -2.00 -4.33
C LEU A 45 2.52 -3.17 -4.65
N THR A 46 2.45 -4.14 -3.75
CA THR A 46 1.38 -5.16 -3.75
C THR A 46 0.57 -5.06 -2.48
N ILE A 47 -0.74 -5.26 -2.60
CA ILE A 47 -1.59 -5.42 -1.43
C ILE A 47 -1.23 -6.71 -0.72
N THR A 48 -1.25 -6.68 0.61
CA THR A 48 -1.09 -7.87 1.44
C THR A 48 -2.18 -7.93 2.51
N ASP A 49 -2.27 -9.04 3.23
CA ASP A 49 -3.23 -9.27 4.31
C ASP A 49 -2.59 -10.05 5.47
N GLU A 50 -3.39 -10.38 6.49
CA GLU A 50 -2.93 -11.05 7.71
C GLU A 50 -2.40 -12.49 7.47
N SER A 51 -2.68 -13.09 6.31
CA SER A 51 -2.15 -14.40 5.95
C SER A 51 -0.69 -14.35 5.48
N ASP A 52 -0.15 -13.14 5.34
CA ASP A 52 1.21 -12.91 4.95
C ASP A 52 2.21 -13.33 6.04
N PRO A 53 3.06 -14.34 5.81
CA PRO A 53 3.92 -14.88 6.84
C PRO A 53 4.95 -13.88 7.38
N GLN A 54 5.40 -12.95 6.54
CA GLN A 54 6.38 -11.93 6.96
C GLN A 54 5.70 -10.85 7.80
N LEU A 55 4.47 -10.46 7.42
CA LEU A 55 3.69 -9.50 8.21
C LEU A 55 3.28 -10.10 9.56
N ALA A 56 2.86 -11.36 9.56
CA ALA A 56 2.54 -12.10 10.78
C ALA A 56 3.76 -12.18 11.70
N GLY A 57 4.93 -12.59 11.18
CA GLY A 57 6.16 -12.65 11.95
C GLY A 57 6.59 -11.30 12.54
N LEU A 58 6.48 -10.21 11.77
CA LEU A 58 6.74 -8.86 12.29
C LEU A 58 5.78 -8.50 13.43
N THR A 59 4.51 -8.81 13.26
CA THR A 59 3.46 -8.51 14.25
C THR A 59 3.71 -9.26 15.55
N ASP A 60 4.17 -10.51 15.48
CA ASP A 60 4.50 -11.30 16.67
C ASP A 60 5.75 -10.79 17.39
N CYS A 61 6.81 -10.44 16.65
CA CYS A 61 7.99 -9.79 17.24
C CYS A 61 7.65 -8.49 17.99
N PHE A 62 6.77 -7.65 17.43
CA PHE A 62 6.35 -6.43 18.11
C PHE A 62 5.54 -6.69 19.40
N LYS A 63 4.80 -7.80 19.49
CA LYS A 63 4.09 -8.16 20.72
C LYS A 63 5.07 -8.57 21.82
N GLU A 64 6.07 -9.37 21.47
CA GLU A 64 7.10 -9.84 22.41
C GLU A 64 7.98 -8.71 22.95
N GLU A 65 8.21 -7.62 22.18
CA GLU A 65 9.00 -6.47 22.63
C GLU A 65 8.25 -5.50 23.57
N ILE A 66 6.91 -5.57 23.61
CA ILE A 66 6.06 -4.67 24.41
C ILE A 66 5.62 -5.30 25.74
N GLU A 67 5.80 -6.63 25.91
CA GLU A 67 5.58 -7.38 27.16
C GLU A 67 6.79 -7.35 28.10
#